data_AF-A0A2I0HIR8-F1
#
_entry.id   AF-A0A2I0HIR8-F1
#
_cell.length_a   1.000
_cell.length_b   1.000
_cell.length_c   1.000
_cell.angle_alpha   90.00
_cell.angle_beta   90.00
_cell.angle_gamma   90.00
#
_symmetry.space_group_name_H-M   'P 1'
#
loop_
_entity.id
_entity.type
_entity.pdbx_description
1 polymer ?
#
loop_
_entity_poly.entity_id
_entity_poly.type
_entity_poly.pdbx_seq_one_letter_code
_entity_poly.pdbx_strand_id
1 'polypeptide(L)'
;QSFRPKALVVPVSKDASTLQYVTRIGQRTPLVPVSLVVDLGGQFLWVDCEDPGYVSSTYRPARCGSAQCSLARASGCGECNSSPRPGFNRKFAICLASSPSSSGVIFFGPGPYNLLPGIDASASLTYTPLFINPVSTASAYSQGEPSSEYFIGVKSIT
;
A
#
# COMPACT_ATOMS: atom_id res chain seq x y z
N GLN A 1 17.33 8.03 21.23
CA GLN A 1 17.10 6.58 21.09
C GLN A 1 15.82 6.39 20.28
N SER A 2 15.83 5.64 19.18
CA SER A 2 14.65 5.41 18.34
C SER A 2 13.93 4.14 18.79
N PHE A 3 12.62 4.24 19.04
CA PHE A 3 11.79 3.09 19.40
C PHE A 3 11.29 2.39 18.13
N ARG A 4 11.27 1.05 18.12
CA ARG A 4 10.68 0.27 17.03
C ARG A 4 9.20 0.07 17.30
N PRO A 5 8.29 0.70 16.54
CA PRO A 5 6.86 0.51 16.73
C PRO A 5 6.44 -0.91 16.32
N LYS A 6 5.45 -1.48 17.04
CA LYS A 6 4.85 -2.78 16.70
C LYS A 6 3.80 -2.69 15.58
N ALA A 7 3.23 -1.51 15.38
CA ALA A 7 2.22 -1.22 14.36
C ALA A 7 2.35 0.23 13.89
N LEU A 8 1.86 0.50 12.67
CA LEU A 8 1.73 1.84 12.11
C LEU A 8 0.26 2.10 11.78
N VAL A 9 -0.21 3.32 12.03
CA VAL A 9 -1.59 3.75 11.78
C VAL A 9 -1.53 5.00 10.90
N VAL A 10 -2.28 4.99 9.80
CA VAL A 10 -2.43 6.18 8.95
C VAL A 10 -3.91 6.47 8.70
N PRO A 11 -4.32 7.75 8.67
CA PRO A 11 -5.69 8.13 8.37
C PRO A 11 -5.99 7.86 6.88
N VAL A 12 -7.23 7.49 6.61
CA VAL A 12 -7.75 7.25 5.26
C VAL A 12 -9.05 8.02 5.09
N SER A 13 -9.18 8.74 3.98
CA SER A 13 -10.40 9.48 3.61
C SER A 13 -10.92 8.98 2.27
N LYS A 14 -12.24 8.93 2.11
CA LYS A 14 -12.85 8.63 0.81
C LYS A 14 -12.92 9.90 -0.03
N ASP A 15 -12.29 9.90 -1.19
CA ASP A 15 -12.43 10.97 -2.16
C ASP A 15 -13.84 10.94 -2.78
N ALA A 16 -14.53 12.07 -2.78
CA ALA A 16 -15.92 12.15 -3.21
C ALA A 16 -16.07 12.02 -4.74
N SER A 17 -15.05 12.43 -5.50
CA SER A 17 -15.09 12.47 -6.96
C SER A 17 -14.79 11.11 -7.61
N THR A 18 -13.79 10.41 -7.10
CA THR A 18 -13.32 9.12 -7.62
C THR A 18 -13.86 7.93 -6.85
N LEU A 19 -14.47 8.18 -5.69
CA LEU A 19 -14.89 7.17 -4.72
C LEU A 19 -13.73 6.30 -4.17
N GLN A 20 -12.49 6.67 -4.46
CA GLN A 20 -11.29 5.97 -4.01
C GLN A 20 -10.96 6.33 -2.57
N TYR A 21 -10.30 5.42 -1.86
CA TYR A 21 -9.76 5.68 -0.54
C TYR A 21 -8.34 6.23 -0.67
N VAL A 22 -8.07 7.37 -0.04
CA VAL A 22 -6.79 8.07 -0.12
C VAL A 22 -6.20 8.22 1.28
N THR A 23 -4.90 7.97 1.40
CA THR A 23 -4.11 8.25 2.61
C THR A 23 -3.04 9.30 2.34
N ARG A 24 -2.49 9.90 3.39
CA ARG A 24 -1.36 10.82 3.30
C ARG A 24 -0.21 10.33 4.16
N ILE A 25 0.96 10.19 3.55
CA ILE A 25 2.19 9.82 4.27
C ILE A 25 3.24 10.92 4.10
N GLY A 26 4.11 11.08 5.10
CA GLY A 26 5.31 11.90 4.95
C GLY A 26 6.41 11.10 4.25
N GLN A 27 6.94 11.61 3.15
CA GLN A 27 8.08 11.02 2.44
C GLN A 27 9.02 12.11 1.94
N ARG A 28 10.16 11.70 1.36
CA ARG A 28 11.20 12.54 0.76
C ARG A 28 12.03 13.31 1.80
N THR A 29 13.10 13.94 1.32
CA THR A 29 13.91 14.87 2.12
C THR A 29 14.14 16.15 1.32
N PRO A 30 13.60 17.31 1.73
CA PRO A 30 12.81 17.53 2.96
C PRO A 30 11.47 16.78 2.98
N LEU A 31 10.95 16.51 4.18
CA LEU A 31 9.73 15.72 4.37
C LEU A 31 8.52 16.49 3.81
N VAL A 32 7.82 15.88 2.86
CA VAL A 32 6.60 16.42 2.27
C VAL A 32 5.46 15.40 2.36
N PRO A 33 4.21 15.85 2.55
CA PRO A 33 3.05 14.97 2.52
C PRO A 33 2.76 14.53 1.08
N VAL A 34 2.60 13.22 0.87
CA VAL A 34 2.23 12.62 -0.42
C VAL A 34 0.88 11.93 -0.26
N SER A 35 -0.09 12.30 -1.10
CA SER A 35 -1.40 11.64 -1.16
C SER A 35 -1.31 10.39 -2.03
N LEU A 36 -1.86 9.29 -1.54
CA LEU A 36 -1.75 7.97 -2.15
C LEU A 36 -3.10 7.26 -2.12
N VAL A 37 -3.44 6.60 -3.21
CA VAL A 37 -4.62 5.71 -3.26
C VAL A 37 -4.31 4.42 -2.50
N VAL A 38 -5.26 3.97 -1.68
CA VAL A 38 -5.18 2.70 -0.97
C VAL A 38 -5.60 1.58 -1.93
N ASP A 39 -4.63 0.81 -2.40
CA ASP A 39 -4.85 -0.40 -3.19
C ASP A 39 -4.60 -1.63 -2.32
N LEU A 40 -5.67 -2.38 -2.02
CA LEU A 40 -5.60 -3.57 -1.17
C LEU A 40 -4.95 -4.77 -1.87
N GLY A 41 -4.99 -4.83 -3.21
CA GLY A 41 -4.32 -5.86 -4.00
C GLY A 41 -2.93 -5.47 -4.48
N GLY A 42 -2.57 -4.19 -4.31
CA GLY A 42 -1.27 -3.65 -4.63
C GLY A 42 -0.14 -4.41 -3.93
N GLN A 43 0.85 -4.85 -4.69
CA GLN A 43 2.00 -5.57 -4.14
C GLN A 43 3.01 -4.66 -3.44
N PHE A 44 2.99 -3.37 -3.77
CA PHE A 44 3.97 -2.39 -3.33
C PHE A 44 3.37 -0.99 -3.32
N LEU A 45 3.97 -0.11 -2.51
CA LEU A 45 3.77 1.32 -2.61
C LEU A 45 4.52 1.84 -3.85
N TRP A 46 3.85 2.66 -4.67
CA TRP A 46 4.48 3.36 -5.79
C TRP A 46 4.10 4.85 -5.78
N VAL A 47 5.02 5.66 -6.31
CA VAL A 47 4.85 7.11 -6.51
C VAL A 47 5.42 7.44 -7.88
N ASP A 48 4.83 8.44 -8.54
CA ASP A 48 5.37 8.97 -9.78
C ASP A 48 6.65 9.76 -9.49
N CYS A 49 7.77 9.31 -10.06
CA CYS A 49 9.07 9.98 -9.99
C CYS A 49 9.37 10.83 -11.22
N GLU A 50 8.58 10.70 -12.28
CA GLU A 50 8.73 11.49 -13.50
C GLU A 50 8.05 12.85 -13.36
N ASP A 51 7.20 13.02 -12.33
CA ASP A 51 6.66 14.30 -11.90
C ASP A 51 7.80 15.32 -11.67
N PRO A 52 7.78 16.49 -12.35
CA PRO A 52 8.80 17.53 -12.19
C PRO A 52 8.97 18.07 -10.76
N GLY A 53 7.94 17.90 -9.92
CA GLY A 53 7.93 18.23 -8.49
C GLY A 53 8.48 17.12 -7.58
N TYR A 54 8.99 16.02 -8.12
CA TYR A 54 9.67 15.00 -7.32
C TYR A 54 11.10 15.43 -6.98
N VAL A 55 11.30 15.96 -5.77
CA VAL A 55 12.62 16.32 -5.23
C VAL A 55 12.85 15.61 -3.90
N SER A 56 13.97 14.89 -3.78
CA SER A 56 14.37 14.22 -2.54
C SER A 56 15.87 13.96 -2.48
N SER A 57 16.58 14.53 -1.50
CA SER A 57 18.02 14.31 -1.32
C SER A 57 18.40 12.92 -0.79
N THR A 58 17.42 12.18 -0.25
CA THR A 58 17.62 10.82 0.27
C THR A 58 17.10 9.73 -0.66
N TYR A 59 16.69 10.09 -1.89
CA TYR A 59 16.30 9.12 -2.90
C TYR A 59 17.48 8.20 -3.25
N ARG A 60 17.27 6.88 -3.19
CA ARG A 60 18.28 5.87 -3.52
C ARG A 60 17.65 4.74 -4.34
N PRO A 61 17.90 4.66 -5.66
CA PRO A 61 17.33 3.61 -6.49
C PRO A 61 17.91 2.23 -6.12
N ALA A 62 17.08 1.19 -6.23
CA ALA A 62 17.52 -0.18 -6.00
C ALA A 62 18.33 -0.67 -7.22
N ARG A 63 19.57 -1.14 -6.98
CA ARG A 63 20.43 -1.65 -8.05
C ARG A 63 20.00 -3.04 -8.51
N CYS A 64 20.26 -3.36 -9.77
CA CYS A 64 20.11 -4.71 -10.30
C CYS A 64 20.93 -5.75 -9.53
N GLY A 65 20.33 -6.92 -9.30
CA GLY A 65 20.93 -7.99 -8.51
C GLY A 65 21.06 -7.71 -7.01
N SER A 66 20.59 -6.55 -6.52
CA SER A 66 20.60 -6.26 -5.08
C SER A 66 19.51 -7.04 -4.33
N ALA A 67 19.72 -7.29 -3.04
CA ALA A 67 18.74 -7.96 -2.19
C ALA A 67 17.38 -7.23 -2.17
N GLN A 68 17.39 -5.90 -2.31
CA GLN A 68 16.19 -5.07 -2.43
C GLN A 68 15.41 -5.38 -3.72
N CYS A 69 16.12 -5.55 -4.84
CA CYS A 69 15.53 -5.91 -6.13
C CYS A 69 14.95 -7.34 -6.10
N SER A 70 15.68 -8.29 -5.50
CA SER A 70 15.21 -9.67 -5.31
C SER A 70 13.97 -9.73 -4.41
N LEU A 71 13.93 -8.96 -3.31
CA LEU A 71 12.78 -8.87 -2.42
C LEU A 71 11.54 -8.32 -3.15
N ALA A 72 11.75 -7.34 -4.04
CA ALA A 72 10.69 -6.75 -4.85
C ALA A 72 10.22 -7.66 -6.00
N ARG A 73 10.84 -8.82 -6.22
CA ARG A 73 10.55 -9.76 -7.32
C ARG A 73 10.52 -9.08 -8.70
N ALA A 74 11.41 -8.11 -8.92
CA ALA A 74 11.49 -7.43 -10.21
C ALA A 74 12.05 -8.38 -11.29
N SER A 75 11.34 -8.50 -12.41
CA SER A 75 11.70 -9.32 -13.58
C SER A 75 12.64 -8.61 -14.57
N GLY A 76 12.80 -7.29 -14.44
CA GLY A 76 13.55 -6.45 -15.37
C GLY A 76 14.70 -5.69 -14.71
N CYS A 77 15.76 -5.52 -15.49
CA CYS A 77 16.93 -4.71 -15.15
C CYS A 77 17.13 -3.64 -16.22
N GLY A 78 17.02 -2.36 -15.83
CA GLY A 78 17.24 -1.21 -16.71
C GLY A 78 17.96 -0.09 -15.96
N GLU A 79 18.36 0.95 -16.69
CA GLU A 79 18.81 2.20 -16.05
C GLU A 79 17.68 2.73 -15.15
N CYS A 80 18.00 2.97 -13.88
CA CYS A 80 17.00 3.26 -12.84
C CYS A 80 16.48 4.70 -12.91
N ASN A 81 15.58 5.00 -13.85
CA ASN A 81 14.62 6.11 -13.69
C ASN A 81 13.36 5.70 -12.89
N SER A 82 13.28 4.45 -12.43
CA SER A 82 12.11 3.96 -11.67
C SER A 82 12.31 3.96 -10.15
N SER A 83 11.19 4.20 -9.46
CA SER A 83 11.10 4.46 -8.02
C SER A 83 11.50 3.26 -7.13
N PRO A 84 12.13 3.49 -5.96
CA PRO A 84 12.43 2.47 -4.95
C PRO A 84 11.15 1.78 -4.44
N ARG A 85 11.22 0.47 -4.20
CA ARG A 85 10.08 -0.39 -3.85
C ARG A 85 10.22 -0.93 -2.42
N PRO A 86 9.46 -0.43 -1.43
CA PRO A 86 9.39 -1.03 -0.10
C PRO A 86 8.47 -2.26 -0.12
N GLY A 87 8.92 -3.37 0.48
CA GLY A 87 8.07 -4.54 0.74
C GLY A 87 7.37 -4.40 2.11
N PHE A 88 6.05 -4.59 2.15
CA PHE A 88 5.27 -4.62 3.38
C PHE A 88 4.79 -6.04 3.71
N ASN A 89 4.58 -6.32 5.00
CA ASN A 89 3.92 -7.56 5.42
C ASN A 89 2.48 -7.58 4.90
N ARG A 90 2.03 -8.72 4.35
CA ARG A 90 0.68 -8.91 3.78
C ARG A 90 -0.42 -9.07 4.85
N LYS A 91 -0.32 -8.34 5.95
CA LYS A 91 -1.32 -8.27 7.01
C LYS A 91 -1.58 -6.82 7.37
N PHE A 92 -2.80 -6.39 7.13
CA PHE A 92 -3.31 -5.09 7.50
C PHE A 92 -4.74 -5.24 8.02
N ALA A 93 -5.19 -4.27 8.80
CA ALA A 93 -6.60 -4.12 9.17
C ALA A 93 -7.08 -2.75 8.71
N ILE A 94 -8.33 -2.65 8.25
CA ILE A 94 -8.90 -1.41 7.76
C ILE A 94 -10.27 -1.17 8.39
N CYS A 95 -10.49 0.05 8.86
CA CYS A 95 -11.79 0.55 9.25
C CYS A 95 -12.17 1.65 8.26
N LEU A 96 -13.02 1.32 7.30
CA LEU A 96 -13.45 2.25 6.27
C LEU A 96 -14.49 3.23 6.82
N ALA A 97 -14.35 4.49 6.43
CA ALA A 97 -15.37 5.51 6.64
C ALA A 97 -16.62 5.20 5.82
N SER A 98 -17.79 5.27 6.46
CA SER A 98 -19.08 5.10 5.77
C SER A 98 -19.50 6.32 4.96
N SER A 99 -18.89 7.49 5.21
CA SER A 99 -19.17 8.74 4.51
C SER A 99 -17.88 9.47 4.10
N PRO A 100 -17.91 10.35 3.09
CA PRO A 100 -16.77 11.22 2.74
C PRO A 100 -16.40 12.23 3.85
N SER A 101 -17.35 12.51 4.74
CA SER A 101 -17.17 13.42 5.88
C SER A 101 -16.53 12.76 7.11
N SER A 102 -16.27 11.45 7.06
CA SER A 102 -15.61 10.69 8.13
C SER A 102 -14.26 10.16 7.67
N SER A 103 -13.34 9.98 8.62
CA SER A 103 -12.03 9.38 8.36
C SER A 103 -12.00 7.94 8.87
N GLY A 104 -11.54 7.05 8.03
CA GLY A 104 -11.17 5.70 8.39
C GLY A 104 -9.71 5.63 8.83
N VAL A 105 -9.29 4.44 9.22
CA VAL A 105 -7.90 4.15 9.55
C VAL A 105 -7.47 2.84 8.91
N ILE A 106 -6.21 2.78 8.49
CA ILE A 106 -5.57 1.53 8.10
C ILE A 106 -4.39 1.27 9.04
N PHE A 107 -4.33 0.04 9.54
CA PHE A 107 -3.30 -0.47 10.42
C PHE A 107 -2.41 -1.43 9.64
N PHE A 108 -1.11 -1.21 9.67
CA PHE A 108 -0.13 -2.13 9.09
C PHE A 108 0.59 -2.90 10.19
N GLY A 109 0.59 -4.23 10.08
CA GLY A 109 1.23 -5.14 11.05
C GLY A 109 0.25 -6.06 11.78
N PRO A 110 0.74 -6.88 12.72
CA PRO A 110 -0.02 -7.97 13.35
C PRO A 110 -0.99 -7.55 14.48
N GLY A 111 -1.11 -6.25 14.77
CA GLY A 111 -1.92 -5.73 15.89
C GLY A 111 -1.12 -5.49 17.19
N PRO A 112 -1.78 -5.05 18.27
CA PRO A 112 -3.23 -4.83 18.42
C PRO A 112 -3.77 -3.63 17.63
N TYR A 113 -5.05 -3.67 17.24
CA TYR A 113 -5.70 -2.64 16.43
C TYR A 113 -6.55 -1.72 17.32
N ASN A 114 -5.88 -0.85 18.05
CA ASN A 114 -6.52 0.01 19.03
C ASN A 114 -7.21 1.20 18.36
N LEU A 115 -8.54 1.26 18.47
CA LEU A 115 -9.35 2.43 18.16
C LEU A 115 -9.54 3.27 19.42
N LEU A 116 -9.52 4.60 19.28
CA LEU A 116 -9.79 5.49 20.41
C LEU A 116 -11.25 5.33 20.87
N PRO A 117 -11.54 5.28 22.19
CA PRO A 117 -10.65 5.58 23.31
C PRO A 117 -10.05 4.33 24.01
N GLY A 118 -9.53 3.35 23.26
CA GLY A 118 -8.81 2.18 23.81
C GLY A 118 -9.49 0.83 23.54
N ILE A 119 -10.30 0.74 22.48
CA ILE A 119 -10.98 -0.49 22.07
C ILE A 119 -10.05 -1.26 21.13
N ASP A 120 -9.66 -2.48 21.50
CA ASP A 120 -8.95 -3.37 20.58
C ASP A 120 -9.95 -4.01 19.60
N ALA A 121 -9.92 -3.57 18.35
CA ALA A 121 -10.80 -4.09 17.31
C ALA A 121 -10.37 -5.48 16.81
N SER A 122 -9.27 -6.05 17.29
CA SER A 122 -8.73 -7.34 16.83
C SER A 122 -9.75 -8.48 16.86
N ALA A 123 -10.66 -8.49 17.84
CA ALA A 123 -11.72 -9.50 17.96
C ALA A 123 -12.94 -9.24 17.07
N SER A 124 -13.08 -8.03 16.52
CA SER A 124 -14.22 -7.62 15.68
C SER A 124 -13.87 -7.59 14.18
N LEU A 125 -12.66 -7.98 13.80
CA LEU A 125 -12.25 -8.03 12.41
C LEU A 125 -12.79 -9.28 11.71
N THR A 126 -13.42 -9.07 10.56
CA THR A 126 -13.72 -10.13 9.60
C THR A 126 -12.57 -10.22 8.59
N TYR A 127 -11.93 -11.38 8.50
CA TYR A 127 -10.88 -11.61 7.52
C TYR A 127 -11.49 -12.08 6.20
N THR A 128 -11.25 -11.33 5.13
CA THR A 128 -11.61 -11.75 3.78
C THR A 128 -10.33 -11.97 2.98
N PRO A 129 -10.08 -13.20 2.50
CA PRO A 129 -8.92 -13.43 1.64
C PRO A 129 -9.07 -12.61 0.36
N LEU A 130 -8.01 -11.88 0.02
CA LEU A 130 -7.86 -11.26 -1.30
C LEU A 130 -7.25 -12.30 -2.23
N PHE A 131 -7.94 -12.59 -3.33
CA PHE A 131 -7.45 -13.47 -4.36
C PHE A 131 -6.79 -12.63 -5.44
N ILE A 132 -5.51 -12.89 -5.69
CA ILE A 132 -4.80 -12.30 -6.82
C ILE A 132 -4.78 -13.35 -7.92
N ASN A 133 -5.20 -12.99 -9.13
CA ASN A 133 -5.08 -13.86 -10.28
C ASN A 133 -3.57 -14.06 -10.57
N PRO A 134 -3.05 -15.31 -10.54
CA PRO A 134 -1.64 -15.55 -10.78
C PRO A 134 -1.20 -15.26 -12.24
N VAL A 135 -2.16 -15.03 -13.15
CA VAL A 135 -1.90 -14.70 -14.56
C VAL A 135 -2.34 -13.28 -14.84
N SER A 136 -1.40 -12.40 -15.24
CA SER A 136 -1.72 -11.03 -15.58
C SER A 136 -2.71 -10.92 -16.75
N THR A 137 -3.66 -10.03 -16.58
CA THR A 137 -4.70 -9.61 -17.53
C THR A 137 -4.36 -8.27 -18.20
N ALA A 138 -3.21 -7.67 -17.87
CA ALA A 138 -2.79 -6.40 -18.43
C ALA A 138 -2.44 -6.53 -19.93
N SER A 139 -2.59 -5.44 -20.68
CA SER A 139 -2.23 -5.39 -22.12
C SER A 139 -0.71 -5.49 -22.35
N ALA A 140 0.10 -5.16 -21.36
CA ALA A 140 1.54 -5.38 -21.32
C ALA A 140 1.92 -5.97 -19.96
N TYR A 141 2.59 -7.12 -19.95
CA TYR A 141 3.05 -7.81 -18.74
C TYR A 141 4.30 -8.63 -19.04
N SER A 142 5.10 -8.87 -18.00
CA SER A 142 6.21 -9.81 -18.07
C SER A 142 5.69 -11.23 -17.86
N GLN A 143 6.25 -12.22 -18.57
CA GLN A 143 5.86 -13.62 -18.39
C GLN A 143 6.01 -14.05 -16.91
N GLY A 144 4.91 -14.52 -16.32
CA GLY A 144 4.84 -14.92 -14.90
C GLY A 144 4.43 -13.80 -13.92
N GLU A 145 4.13 -12.59 -14.40
CA GLU A 145 3.52 -11.57 -13.55
C GLU A 145 2.05 -11.90 -13.26
N PRO A 146 1.61 -11.78 -11.99
CA PRO A 146 0.20 -11.88 -11.63
C PRO A 146 -0.56 -10.60 -12.01
N SER A 147 -1.89 -10.66 -12.04
CA SER A 147 -2.73 -9.47 -12.26
C SER A 147 -2.54 -8.42 -11.17
N SER A 148 -2.67 -7.15 -11.57
CA SER A 148 -2.82 -6.02 -10.64
C SER A 148 -4.19 -6.00 -9.96
N GLU A 149 -5.17 -6.69 -10.54
CA GLU A 149 -6.53 -6.81 -10.02
C GLU A 149 -6.59 -7.84 -8.89
N TYR A 150 -7.41 -7.54 -7.88
CA TYR A 150 -7.72 -8.44 -6.80
C TYR A 150 -9.20 -8.73 -6.74
N PHE A 151 -9.53 -9.94 -6.33
CA PHE A 151 -10.90 -10.43 -6.23
C PHE A 151 -11.22 -10.73 -4.77
N ILE A 152 -12.43 -10.35 -4.38
CA ILE A 152 -13.00 -10.76 -3.11
C ILE A 152 -13.85 -11.99 -3.41
N GLY A 153 -13.53 -13.11 -2.77
CA GLY A 153 -14.28 -14.36 -2.94
C GLY A 153 -15.65 -14.29 -2.26
N VAL A 154 -16.62 -13.65 -2.91
CA VAL A 154 -17.99 -13.53 -2.42
C VAL A 154 -18.68 -14.90 -2.54
N LYS A 155 -19.20 -15.43 -1.42
CA LYS A 155 -19.93 -16.71 -1.41
C LYS A 155 -21.39 -16.58 -1.88
N SER A 156 -22.01 -15.42 -1.68
CA SER A 156 -23.37 -15.13 -2.10
C SER A 156 -23.59 -13.62 -2.25
N ILE A 157 -24.36 -13.24 -3.26
CA ILE A 157 -24.93 -11.90 -3.42
C ILE A 157 -26.45 -12.10 -3.33
N THR A 158 -27.07 -11.53 -2.30
CA THR A 158 -28.53 -11.51 -2.10
C THR A 158 -29.16 -10.29 -2.73
#